data_AF-A0A523RK74-F1
#
_entry.id   AF-A0A523RK74-F1
#
_cell.length_a   1.000
_cell.length_b   1.000
_cell.length_c   1.000
_cell.angle_alpha   90.00
_cell.angle_beta   90.00
_cell.angle_gamma   90.00
#
_symmetry.space_group_name_H-M   'P 1'
#
loop_
_entity.id
_entity.type
_entity.pdbx_description
1 polymer ?
#
loop_
_entity_poly.entity_id
_entity_poly.type
_entity_poly.pdbx_seq_one_letter_code
_entity_poly.pdbx_strand_id
1 'polypeptide(L)'
;HYYDARPDLGNQLLDDLGFYINSTTGFRLAPNGDEFDIEIEYSSLSEIGGGVAQIGVDALQSLHIDASKKLFSHHPGYPLNYDMIFFAINYNYNDVEWLAYEYWSEYADDPDQNPSGFRNATYDSWRDQLFFSVTYEEVYEAAAEMQKILHYNVPRLVVYEKTYMQGYRNDQFTDHVEDLGKSISGPWTMRKIQRLDGSRGGTVSIAISEIPDSFNIFVTNSAYSIAIIENLWSSLYSLGPDLVPYPDLAESLLVETHADNDAVPEGHTRFTMDVVQNATWSDGTPLTADDVAFTQTYIIETGVYGNPAALDQFDLVAAYAPSPYRVVLEYNSESYWNFPRFAYDFIIPKHIFNDIDGIGYDGWSTWNPVFDYLEPHVTSGPFIFTDFEIGEFYEISANTNFAYFPQSYYNSPEEHDPSTSATPGNDPDLSNSITLVSSAIAGAATVVIIVMVVEILRHKHGGQN
;
A
#
# COMPACT_ATOMS: atom_id res chain seq x y z
N HIS A 1 -19.28 8.78 13.15
CA HIS A 1 -20.12 9.74 12.39
C HIS A 1 -19.50 11.12 12.56
N TYR A 2 -19.10 11.78 11.46
CA TYR A 2 -18.48 13.11 11.52
C TYR A 2 -19.51 14.24 11.66
N TYR A 3 -20.72 14.03 11.15
CA TYR A 3 -21.81 15.00 11.19
C TYR A 3 -23.15 14.30 11.47
N ASP A 4 -24.02 14.99 12.21
CA ASP A 4 -25.42 14.59 12.38
C ASP A 4 -26.31 15.38 11.43
N ALA A 5 -27.40 14.78 10.96
CA ALA A 5 -28.37 15.48 10.11
C ALA A 5 -29.05 16.62 10.91
N ARG A 6 -28.90 17.86 10.43
CA ARG A 6 -29.47 19.08 11.05
C ARG A 6 -30.19 19.94 10.00
N PRO A 7 -31.24 19.43 9.34
CA PRO A 7 -31.92 20.11 8.24
C PRO A 7 -32.52 21.47 8.65
N ASP A 8 -33.01 21.61 9.89
CA ASP A 8 -33.55 22.90 10.37
C ASP A 8 -32.47 23.99 10.39
N LEU A 9 -31.26 23.66 10.86
CA LEU A 9 -30.13 24.58 10.87
C LEU A 9 -29.64 24.88 9.45
N GLY A 10 -29.55 23.86 8.59
CA GLY A 10 -29.18 24.04 7.19
C GLY A 10 -30.15 24.96 6.44
N ASN A 11 -31.47 24.77 6.65
CA ASN A 11 -32.49 25.64 6.08
C ASN A 11 -32.37 27.08 6.60
N GLN A 12 -32.14 27.27 7.90
CA GLN A 12 -31.93 28.60 8.48
C GLN A 12 -30.70 29.30 7.87
N LEU A 13 -29.58 28.60 7.73
CA LEU A 13 -28.37 29.16 7.13
C LEU A 13 -28.59 29.59 5.68
N LEU A 14 -29.29 28.77 4.89
CA LEU A 14 -29.63 29.08 3.50
C LEU A 14 -30.59 30.28 3.42
N ASP A 15 -31.58 30.37 4.31
CA ASP A 15 -32.48 31.52 4.41
C ASP A 15 -31.70 32.81 4.74
N ASP A 16 -30.80 32.76 5.72
CA ASP A 16 -29.97 33.89 6.16
C ASP A 16 -28.99 34.37 5.06
N LEU A 17 -28.57 33.45 4.18
CA LEU A 17 -27.74 33.75 3.00
C LEU A 17 -28.54 34.21 1.77
N GLY A 18 -29.88 34.24 1.85
CA GLY A 18 -30.75 34.72 0.79
C GLY A 18 -31.04 33.70 -0.32
N PHE A 19 -30.89 32.40 -0.04
CA PHE A 19 -31.41 31.36 -0.92
C PHE A 19 -32.90 31.16 -0.64
N TYR A 20 -33.82 31.62 -1.48
CA TYR A 20 -35.25 31.58 -1.17
C TYR A 20 -35.96 30.43 -1.88
N ILE A 21 -36.92 29.80 -1.20
CA ILE A 21 -37.73 28.72 -1.79
C ILE A 21 -38.69 29.30 -2.84
N ASN A 22 -38.59 28.83 -4.07
CA ASN A 22 -39.54 29.10 -5.13
C ASN A 22 -40.86 28.38 -4.83
N SER A 23 -41.95 29.14 -4.68
CA SER A 23 -43.27 28.60 -4.34
C SER A 23 -43.88 27.67 -5.40
N THR A 24 -43.34 27.69 -6.63
CA THR A 24 -43.83 26.88 -7.75
C THR A 24 -43.14 25.52 -7.80
N THR A 25 -41.81 25.49 -7.71
CA THR A 25 -41.02 24.27 -7.80
C THR A 25 -40.81 23.59 -6.45
N GLY A 26 -40.84 24.37 -5.36
CA GLY A 26 -40.51 23.90 -4.01
C GLY A 26 -38.99 23.87 -3.73
N PHE A 27 -38.16 24.27 -4.70
CA PHE A 27 -36.70 24.32 -4.59
C PHE A 27 -36.19 25.76 -4.44
N ARG A 28 -35.01 25.91 -3.85
CA ARG A 28 -34.36 27.20 -3.59
C ARG A 28 -33.81 27.80 -4.88
N LEU A 29 -33.89 29.13 -4.95
CA LEU A 29 -33.18 29.94 -5.92
C LEU A 29 -31.88 30.44 -5.29
N ALA A 30 -30.86 30.69 -6.11
CA ALA A 30 -29.65 31.37 -5.67
C ALA A 30 -29.96 32.83 -5.23
N PRO A 31 -29.08 33.50 -4.48
CA PRO A 31 -29.33 34.87 -3.99
C PRO A 31 -29.57 35.91 -5.10
N ASN A 32 -29.14 35.63 -6.32
CA ASN A 32 -29.39 36.46 -7.50
C ASN A 32 -30.75 36.17 -8.17
N GLY A 33 -31.49 35.17 -7.71
CA GLY A 33 -32.81 34.76 -8.21
C GLY A 33 -32.77 33.63 -9.25
N ASP A 34 -31.60 33.12 -9.61
CA ASP A 34 -31.46 32.06 -10.61
C ASP A 34 -31.83 30.68 -10.03
N GLU A 35 -32.38 29.82 -10.89
CA GLU A 35 -32.54 28.40 -10.59
C GLU A 35 -31.18 27.70 -10.66
N PHE A 36 -30.97 26.71 -9.81
CA PHE A 36 -29.78 25.86 -9.81
C PHE A 36 -30.16 24.46 -9.35
N ASP A 37 -29.37 23.48 -9.79
CA ASP A 37 -29.44 22.09 -9.38
C ASP A 37 -28.05 21.58 -8.98
N ILE A 38 -28.01 20.47 -8.26
CA ILE A 38 -26.78 19.77 -7.88
C ILE A 38 -26.85 18.32 -8.38
N GLU A 39 -25.87 17.94 -9.17
CA GLU A 39 -25.67 16.56 -9.62
C GLU A 39 -24.62 15.84 -8.76
N ILE A 40 -25.01 14.73 -8.12
CA ILE A 40 -24.09 13.85 -7.40
C ILE A 40 -23.68 12.68 -8.30
N GLU A 41 -22.44 12.72 -8.77
CA GLU A 41 -21.86 11.66 -9.58
C GLU A 41 -21.37 10.46 -8.74
N TYR A 42 -21.50 9.24 -9.26
CA TYR A 42 -21.00 8.03 -8.62
C TYR A 42 -20.53 6.98 -9.64
N SER A 43 -19.58 6.13 -9.24
CA SER A 43 -19.06 5.04 -10.08
C SER A 43 -19.90 3.76 -9.98
N SER A 44 -20.15 3.09 -11.11
CA SER A 44 -20.72 1.73 -11.14
C SER A 44 -19.76 0.66 -10.60
N LEU A 45 -18.47 0.97 -10.46
CA LEU A 45 -17.49 0.07 -9.84
C LEU A 45 -17.70 -0.06 -8.32
N SER A 46 -18.45 0.87 -7.71
CA SER A 46 -18.86 0.79 -6.32
C SER A 46 -20.26 0.19 -6.21
N GLU A 47 -20.38 -1.00 -5.63
CA GLU A 47 -21.67 -1.67 -5.40
C GLU A 47 -22.65 -0.82 -4.57
N ILE A 48 -22.13 0.04 -3.70
CA ILE A 48 -22.91 0.91 -2.80
C ILE A 48 -23.03 2.34 -3.31
N GLY A 49 -22.26 2.73 -4.35
CA GLY A 49 -22.11 4.12 -4.78
C GLY A 49 -23.44 4.80 -5.14
N GLY A 50 -24.29 4.12 -5.91
CA GLY A 50 -25.60 4.67 -6.30
C GLY A 50 -26.61 4.78 -5.14
N GLY A 51 -26.42 4.01 -4.08
CA GLY A 51 -27.18 4.10 -2.83
C GLY A 51 -26.71 5.27 -1.98
N VAL A 52 -25.39 5.44 -1.83
CA VAL A 52 -24.81 6.57 -1.08
C VAL A 52 -25.13 7.91 -1.76
N ALA A 53 -25.02 7.98 -3.10
CA ALA A 53 -25.43 9.16 -3.85
C ALA A 53 -26.90 9.52 -3.63
N GLN A 54 -27.79 8.52 -3.51
CA GLN A 54 -29.20 8.77 -3.19
C GLN A 54 -29.39 9.40 -1.81
N ILE A 55 -28.64 8.94 -0.80
CA ILE A 55 -28.68 9.54 0.55
C ILE A 55 -28.27 11.02 0.48
N GLY A 56 -27.26 11.35 -0.34
CA GLY A 56 -26.85 12.74 -0.59
C GLY A 56 -27.96 13.57 -1.25
N VAL A 57 -28.62 13.02 -2.28
CA VAL A 57 -29.77 13.67 -2.94
C VAL A 57 -30.90 13.93 -1.95
N ASP A 58 -31.28 12.92 -1.16
CA ASP A 58 -32.34 13.05 -0.16
C ASP A 58 -31.99 14.12 0.89
N ALA A 59 -30.71 14.22 1.29
CA ALA A 59 -30.22 15.24 2.20
C ALA A 59 -30.32 16.66 1.59
N LEU A 60 -29.92 16.86 0.34
CA LEU A 60 -30.04 18.14 -0.37
C LEU A 60 -31.51 18.55 -0.57
N GLN A 61 -32.36 17.60 -0.93
CA GLN A 61 -33.80 17.84 -1.09
C GLN A 61 -34.48 18.21 0.23
N SER A 62 -33.99 17.70 1.37
CA SER A 62 -34.46 18.13 2.70
C SER A 62 -34.14 19.60 3.03
N LEU A 63 -33.19 20.18 2.30
CA LEU A 63 -32.82 21.59 2.34
C LEU A 63 -33.49 22.40 1.21
N HIS A 64 -34.46 21.82 0.50
CA HIS A 64 -35.10 22.40 -0.68
C HIS A 64 -34.10 22.69 -1.82
N ILE A 65 -33.03 21.92 -1.98
CA ILE A 65 -32.14 22.04 -3.14
C ILE A 65 -32.59 21.04 -4.20
N ASP A 66 -32.70 21.48 -5.47
CA ASP A 66 -32.95 20.57 -6.57
C ASP A 66 -31.70 19.72 -6.78
N ALA A 67 -31.84 18.40 -6.65
CA ALA A 67 -30.70 17.51 -6.64
C ALA A 67 -31.04 16.19 -7.33
N SER A 68 -30.05 15.67 -8.05
CA SER A 68 -30.15 14.39 -8.75
C SER A 68 -28.83 13.62 -8.63
N LYS A 69 -28.85 12.35 -9.04
CA LYS A 69 -27.65 11.52 -9.11
C LYS A 69 -27.40 11.09 -10.54
N LYS A 70 -26.13 10.96 -10.89
CA LYS A 70 -25.70 10.52 -12.22
C LYS A 70 -24.66 9.43 -12.12
N LEU A 71 -24.81 8.44 -12.99
CA LEU A 71 -23.79 7.44 -13.17
C LEU A 71 -22.62 8.07 -13.92
N PHE A 72 -21.46 8.13 -13.25
CA PHE A 72 -20.21 8.56 -13.84
C PHE A 72 -19.80 7.59 -14.96
N SER A 73 -19.49 8.14 -16.14
CA SER A 73 -18.88 7.40 -17.24
C SER A 73 -17.40 7.73 -17.25
N HIS A 74 -16.55 6.73 -17.02
CA HIS A 74 -15.11 6.89 -16.81
C HIS A 74 -14.45 7.86 -17.80
N HIS A 75 -13.87 8.94 -17.26
CA HIS A 75 -12.90 9.79 -17.93
C HIS A 75 -11.54 9.58 -17.23
N PRO A 76 -10.42 9.49 -17.96
CA PRO A 76 -9.10 9.61 -17.34
C PRO A 76 -8.97 11.04 -16.78
N GLY A 77 -8.68 11.15 -15.49
CA GLY A 77 -8.66 12.40 -14.71
C GLY A 77 -9.99 12.69 -14.00
N TYR A 78 -9.94 13.52 -12.95
CA TYR A 78 -11.15 14.10 -12.36
C TYR A 78 -11.50 15.33 -13.18
N PRO A 79 -12.41 15.29 -14.17
CA PRO A 79 -12.81 16.54 -14.80
C PRO A 79 -13.33 17.46 -13.68
N LEU A 80 -12.74 18.66 -13.52
CA LEU A 80 -13.18 19.72 -12.59
C LEU A 80 -14.63 20.20 -12.87
N ASN A 81 -15.39 19.48 -13.69
CA ASN A 81 -16.72 19.80 -14.16
C ASN A 81 -17.73 18.82 -13.57
N TYR A 82 -17.87 18.85 -12.26
CA TYR A 82 -18.94 18.20 -11.50
C TYR A 82 -19.39 19.15 -10.37
N ASP A 83 -20.61 18.98 -9.88
CA ASP A 83 -21.06 19.69 -8.66
C ASP A 83 -20.61 18.93 -7.42
N MET A 84 -20.91 17.63 -7.37
CA MET A 84 -20.46 16.71 -6.34
C MET A 84 -20.11 15.34 -6.93
N ILE A 85 -19.06 14.70 -6.42
CA ILE A 85 -18.71 13.32 -6.76
C ILE A 85 -18.53 12.48 -5.50
N PHE A 86 -19.14 11.30 -5.49
CA PHE A 86 -18.94 10.30 -4.47
C PHE A 86 -17.81 9.34 -4.86
N PHE A 87 -16.76 9.32 -4.04
CA PHE A 87 -15.65 8.38 -4.15
C PHE A 87 -15.16 7.96 -2.76
N ALA A 88 -14.38 6.89 -2.72
CA ALA A 88 -13.74 6.41 -1.51
C ALA A 88 -12.23 6.67 -1.61
N ILE A 89 -11.62 6.99 -0.47
CA ILE A 89 -10.17 7.11 -0.31
C ILE A 89 -9.76 6.12 0.77
N ASN A 90 -8.65 5.43 0.54
CA ASN A 90 -8.00 4.58 1.54
C ASN A 90 -6.70 5.26 1.96
N TYR A 91 -6.42 5.26 3.26
CA TYR A 91 -5.15 5.71 3.82
C TYR A 91 -4.41 4.49 4.32
N ASN A 92 -3.47 4.00 3.52
CA ASN A 92 -2.77 2.75 3.80
C ASN A 92 -1.52 2.95 4.67
N TYR A 93 -1.10 4.20 4.87
CA TYR A 93 0.10 4.58 5.59
C TYR A 93 -0.20 5.76 6.52
N ASN A 94 0.61 5.92 7.56
CA ASN A 94 0.57 7.08 8.44
C ASN A 94 1.35 8.25 7.81
N ASP A 95 0.95 8.60 6.60
CA ASP A 95 1.51 9.65 5.77
C ASP A 95 0.43 10.70 5.49
N VAL A 96 0.76 11.96 5.78
CA VAL A 96 -0.13 13.11 5.56
C VAL A 96 0.40 14.09 4.53
N GLU A 97 1.44 13.74 3.75
CA GLU A 97 1.94 14.52 2.61
C GLU A 97 0.83 14.81 1.58
N TRP A 98 -0.20 13.97 1.50
CA TRP A 98 -1.38 14.22 0.65
C TRP A 98 -2.06 15.58 0.93
N LEU A 99 -2.00 16.08 2.18
CA LEU A 99 -2.52 17.42 2.51
C LEU A 99 -1.83 18.50 1.67
N ALA A 100 -0.56 18.31 1.37
CA ALA A 100 0.26 19.29 0.70
C ALA A 100 0.03 19.35 -0.83
N TYR A 101 -0.67 18.35 -1.39
CA TYR A 101 -0.95 18.23 -2.82
C TYR A 101 -2.46 18.32 -3.12
N GLU A 102 -3.30 17.54 -2.43
CA GLU A 102 -4.73 17.34 -2.77
C GLU A 102 -5.58 18.61 -2.62
N TYR A 103 -5.10 19.65 -1.93
CA TYR A 103 -5.85 20.90 -1.71
C TYR A 103 -5.00 22.14 -1.97
N TRP A 104 -3.88 21.98 -2.67
CA TRP A 104 -2.98 23.09 -2.94
C TRP A 104 -3.57 24.05 -3.99
N SER A 105 -3.56 25.35 -3.69
CA SER A 105 -4.18 26.34 -4.58
C SER A 105 -3.54 26.41 -5.97
N GLU A 106 -2.25 26.07 -6.13
CA GLU A 106 -1.60 26.06 -7.45
C GLU A 106 -2.14 24.96 -8.36
N TYR A 107 -2.69 23.89 -7.78
CA TYR A 107 -3.28 22.76 -8.48
C TYR A 107 -4.79 22.90 -8.72
N ALA A 108 -5.41 23.99 -8.28
CA ALA A 108 -6.86 24.13 -8.38
C ALA A 108 -7.42 24.24 -9.82
N ASP A 109 -6.56 24.47 -10.82
CA ASP A 109 -6.95 24.42 -12.25
C ASP A 109 -6.41 23.18 -12.97
N ASP A 110 -5.72 22.28 -12.26
CA ASP A 110 -5.18 21.04 -12.81
C ASP A 110 -6.27 19.95 -12.72
N PRO A 111 -6.67 19.31 -13.83
CA PRO A 111 -7.72 18.29 -13.82
C PRO A 111 -7.33 16.97 -13.12
N ASP A 112 -6.04 16.74 -12.86
CA ASP A 112 -5.57 15.51 -12.20
C ASP A 112 -5.20 15.74 -10.73
N GLN A 113 -5.27 16.98 -10.25
CA GLN A 113 -4.89 17.39 -8.92
C GLN A 113 -5.97 18.29 -8.31
N ASN A 114 -6.05 18.37 -6.98
CA ASN A 114 -7.04 19.19 -6.29
C ASN A 114 -8.47 19.09 -6.87
N PRO A 115 -9.11 17.91 -6.75
CA PRO A 115 -10.37 17.64 -7.44
C PRO A 115 -11.48 18.64 -7.08
N SER A 116 -11.40 19.27 -5.90
CA SER A 116 -12.34 20.28 -5.43
C SER A 116 -12.13 21.70 -5.99
N GLY A 117 -11.03 21.96 -6.72
CA GLY A 117 -10.64 23.31 -7.12
C GLY A 117 -10.41 24.26 -5.93
N PHE A 118 -10.06 23.72 -4.76
CA PHE A 118 -9.98 24.47 -3.52
C PHE A 118 -8.82 25.46 -3.54
N ARG A 119 -9.08 26.69 -3.09
CA ARG A 119 -8.07 27.75 -3.00
C ARG A 119 -8.15 28.44 -1.66
N ASN A 120 -7.05 28.41 -0.90
CA ASN A 120 -7.00 29.05 0.41
C ASN A 120 -5.56 29.40 0.81
N ALA A 121 -5.23 30.69 0.80
CA ALA A 121 -3.88 31.16 1.13
C ALA A 121 -3.43 30.83 2.57
N THR A 122 -4.36 30.67 3.52
CA THR A 122 -4.01 30.25 4.89
C THR A 122 -3.67 28.77 4.94
N TYR A 123 -4.37 27.94 4.14
CA TYR A 123 -4.03 26.54 3.96
C TYR A 123 -2.63 26.39 3.33
N ASP A 124 -2.39 27.10 2.24
CA ASP A 124 -1.14 27.04 1.49
C ASP A 124 0.07 27.47 2.35
N SER A 125 -0.13 28.39 3.31
CA SER A 125 0.96 28.86 4.17
C SER A 125 1.54 27.79 5.11
N TRP A 126 0.83 26.68 5.34
CA TRP A 126 1.32 25.57 6.16
C TRP A 126 2.08 24.51 5.36
N ARG A 127 2.01 24.56 4.03
CA ARG A 127 2.54 23.53 3.13
C ARG A 127 4.04 23.31 3.32
N ASP A 128 4.82 24.39 3.39
CA ASP A 128 6.28 24.28 3.53
C ASP A 128 6.67 23.68 4.88
N GLN A 129 5.97 24.04 5.97
CA GLN A 129 6.20 23.42 7.27
C GLN A 129 5.85 21.93 7.23
N LEU A 130 4.76 21.54 6.57
CA LEU A 130 4.40 20.13 6.42
C LEU A 130 5.49 19.32 5.69
N PHE A 131 6.09 19.86 4.63
CA PHE A 131 7.11 19.16 3.83
C PHE A 131 8.50 19.16 4.44
N PHE A 132 8.98 20.32 4.89
CA PHE A 132 10.39 20.55 5.14
C PHE A 132 10.75 20.55 6.62
N SER A 133 9.79 20.29 7.50
CA SER A 133 10.09 20.06 8.91
C SER A 133 10.72 18.68 9.11
N VAL A 134 11.67 18.58 10.04
CA VAL A 134 12.39 17.33 10.35
C VAL A 134 11.88 16.66 11.64
N THR A 135 10.96 17.29 12.35
CA THR A 135 10.39 16.77 13.60
C THR A 135 8.92 16.39 13.45
N TYR A 136 8.49 15.39 14.22
CA TYR A 136 7.08 14.97 14.26
C TYR A 136 6.17 16.11 14.73
N GLU A 137 6.59 16.88 15.74
CA GLU A 137 5.79 17.95 16.34
C GLU A 137 5.46 19.07 15.35
N GLU A 138 6.43 19.48 14.54
CA GLU A 138 6.24 20.53 13.52
C GLU A 138 5.33 20.06 12.38
N VAL A 139 5.51 18.81 11.93
CA VAL A 139 4.65 18.15 10.94
C VAL A 139 3.22 18.01 11.48
N TYR A 140 3.08 17.56 12.72
CA TYR A 140 1.79 17.42 13.40
C TYR A 140 1.05 18.75 13.49
N GLU A 141 1.72 19.83 13.87
CA GLU A 141 1.13 21.16 13.93
C GLU A 141 0.61 21.60 12.57
N ALA A 142 1.44 21.52 11.52
CA ALA A 142 1.05 21.90 10.17
C ALA A 142 -0.15 21.08 9.67
N ALA A 143 -0.08 19.76 9.82
CA ALA A 143 -1.17 18.86 9.44
C ALA A 143 -2.47 19.17 10.19
N ALA A 144 -2.40 19.42 11.50
CA ALA A 144 -3.57 19.75 12.31
C ALA A 144 -4.21 21.09 11.89
N GLU A 145 -3.41 22.12 11.61
CA GLU A 145 -3.93 23.42 11.15
C GLU A 145 -4.53 23.33 9.73
N MET A 146 -3.87 22.62 8.82
CA MET A 146 -4.39 22.32 7.48
C MET A 146 -5.75 21.59 7.57
N GLN A 147 -5.85 20.55 8.40
CA GLN A 147 -7.09 19.80 8.60
C GLN A 147 -8.21 20.63 9.24
N LYS A 148 -7.90 21.55 10.17
CA LYS A 148 -8.90 22.50 10.72
C LYS A 148 -9.48 23.40 9.63
N ILE A 149 -8.63 23.89 8.71
CA ILE A 149 -9.06 24.72 7.58
C ILE A 149 -9.96 23.91 6.64
N LEU A 150 -9.59 22.67 6.31
CA LEU A 150 -10.43 21.79 5.50
C LEU A 150 -11.76 21.47 6.20
N HIS A 151 -11.74 21.21 7.50
CA HIS A 151 -12.97 20.96 8.26
C HIS A 151 -13.92 22.16 8.26
N TYR A 152 -13.40 23.39 8.31
CA TYR A 152 -14.21 24.59 8.24
C TYR A 152 -14.76 24.89 6.85
N ASN A 153 -13.96 24.69 5.80
CA ASN A 153 -14.34 25.03 4.41
C ASN A 153 -15.07 23.90 3.68
N VAL A 154 -14.93 22.66 4.15
CA VAL A 154 -15.57 21.44 3.62
C VAL A 154 -15.41 21.27 2.10
N PRO A 155 -14.18 21.35 1.53
CA PRO A 155 -13.97 20.99 0.11
C PRO A 155 -14.25 19.50 -0.15
N ARG A 156 -14.26 18.68 0.90
CA ARG A 156 -14.65 17.28 0.89
C ARG A 156 -15.51 16.96 2.11
N LEU A 157 -16.69 16.38 1.88
CA LEU A 157 -17.60 15.95 2.95
C LEU A 157 -17.38 14.47 3.28
N VAL A 158 -16.86 14.19 4.48
CA VAL A 158 -16.71 12.81 4.98
C VAL A 158 -18.06 12.30 5.50
N VAL A 159 -18.70 11.42 4.72
CA VAL A 159 -20.06 10.92 5.01
C VAL A 159 -20.09 9.64 5.86
N TYR A 160 -19.10 8.76 5.70
CA TYR A 160 -18.93 7.57 6.54
C TYR A 160 -17.49 7.04 6.45
N GLU A 161 -17.15 6.16 7.38
CA GLU A 161 -15.94 5.36 7.34
C GLU A 161 -16.32 3.93 6.98
N LYS A 162 -15.65 3.33 5.99
CA LYS A 162 -15.95 1.97 5.56
C LYS A 162 -15.28 0.99 6.54
N THR A 163 -16.09 0.29 7.32
CA THR A 163 -15.60 -0.78 8.21
C THR A 163 -15.45 -2.08 7.44
N TYR A 164 -14.24 -2.64 7.43
CA TYR A 164 -13.98 -4.00 6.96
C TYR A 164 -14.02 -4.97 8.14
N MET A 165 -14.58 -6.15 7.94
CA MET A 165 -14.66 -7.20 8.96
C MET A 165 -13.98 -8.46 8.43
N GLN A 166 -13.10 -9.04 9.25
CA GLN A 166 -12.46 -10.32 8.98
C GLN A 166 -12.81 -11.30 10.09
N GLY A 167 -13.46 -12.40 9.72
CA GLY A 167 -13.79 -13.48 10.66
C GLY A 167 -12.58 -14.38 10.91
N TYR A 168 -12.41 -14.84 12.15
CA TYR A 168 -11.34 -15.76 12.52
C TYR A 168 -11.76 -16.82 13.54
N ARG A 169 -10.92 -17.85 13.63
CA ARG A 169 -11.10 -19.01 14.51
C ARG A 169 -10.54 -18.72 15.90
N ASN A 170 -11.40 -18.50 16.88
CA ASN A 170 -11.01 -18.31 18.30
C ASN A 170 -11.25 -19.55 19.17
N ASP A 171 -11.67 -20.66 18.58
CA ASP A 171 -11.92 -21.95 19.24
C ASP A 171 -10.79 -22.97 19.00
N GLN A 172 -9.80 -22.62 18.17
CA GLN A 172 -8.57 -23.38 17.96
C GLN A 172 -7.31 -22.56 18.23
N PHE A 173 -7.35 -21.25 17.97
CA PHE A 173 -6.19 -20.37 18.02
C PHE A 173 -6.42 -19.17 18.96
N THR A 174 -5.34 -18.68 19.55
CA THR A 174 -5.24 -17.45 20.34
C THR A 174 -4.17 -16.54 19.74
N ASP A 175 -4.06 -15.32 20.29
CA ASP A 175 -2.99 -14.35 19.99
C ASP A 175 -3.05 -13.81 18.55
N HIS A 176 -4.27 -13.71 18.03
CA HIS A 176 -4.57 -12.86 16.88
C HIS A 176 -4.26 -11.41 17.23
N VAL A 177 -3.62 -10.69 16.31
CA VAL A 177 -3.23 -9.30 16.51
C VAL A 177 -4.17 -8.41 15.70
N GLU A 178 -4.83 -7.47 16.39
CA GLU A 178 -5.56 -6.39 15.74
C GLU A 178 -4.56 -5.40 15.16
N ASP A 179 -4.42 -5.42 13.84
CA ASP A 179 -3.52 -4.58 13.05
C ASP A 179 -4.36 -3.64 12.18
N LEU A 180 -4.12 -2.33 12.31
CA LEU A 180 -4.85 -1.27 11.59
C LEU A 180 -4.61 -1.30 10.08
N GLY A 181 -3.44 -1.74 9.62
CA GLY A 181 -3.08 -1.78 8.20
C GLY A 181 -3.41 -3.12 7.53
N LYS A 182 -3.26 -4.23 8.25
CA LYS A 182 -3.28 -5.59 7.66
C LYS A 182 -4.35 -6.51 8.23
N SER A 183 -5.12 -6.05 9.21
CA SER A 183 -6.06 -6.91 9.95
C SER A 183 -5.34 -8.18 10.47
N ILE A 184 -6.03 -9.30 10.58
CA ILE A 184 -5.41 -10.53 11.10
C ILE A 184 -4.54 -11.28 10.08
N SER A 185 -4.50 -10.82 8.82
CA SER A 185 -3.65 -11.38 7.76
C SER A 185 -2.21 -10.86 7.79
N GLY A 186 -1.93 -9.86 8.62
CA GLY A 186 -0.59 -9.25 8.72
C GLY A 186 0.46 -10.13 9.40
N PRO A 187 1.75 -9.76 9.25
CA PRO A 187 2.88 -10.50 9.80
C PRO A 187 2.89 -10.57 11.32
N TRP A 188 2.18 -9.68 12.02
CA TRP A 188 2.08 -9.72 13.48
C TRP A 188 1.22 -10.88 13.99
N THR A 189 0.09 -11.14 13.35
CA THR A 189 -0.72 -12.32 13.68
C THR A 189 0.04 -13.58 13.31
N MET A 190 0.66 -13.63 12.12
CA MET A 190 1.39 -14.82 11.67
C MET A 190 2.52 -15.20 12.63
N ARG A 191 3.20 -14.20 13.24
CA ARG A 191 4.28 -14.43 14.21
C ARG A 191 3.80 -14.72 15.64
N LYS A 192 2.58 -14.34 16.02
CA LYS A 192 2.08 -14.49 17.40
C LYS A 192 1.08 -15.62 17.60
N ILE A 193 0.38 -16.02 16.55
CA ILE A 193 -0.73 -16.97 16.63
C ILE A 193 -0.28 -18.32 17.19
N GLN A 194 -1.08 -18.86 18.12
CA GLN A 194 -0.77 -20.12 18.81
C GLN A 194 -2.03 -20.97 18.97
N ARG A 195 -1.84 -22.29 19.05
CA ARG A 195 -2.93 -23.22 19.38
C ARG A 195 -3.34 -23.06 20.84
N LEU A 196 -4.65 -23.09 21.11
CA LEU A 196 -5.20 -22.94 22.46
C LEU A 196 -4.75 -24.03 23.44
N ASP A 197 -4.43 -25.23 22.93
CA ASP A 197 -3.94 -26.35 23.73
C ASP A 197 -2.45 -26.26 24.06
N GLY A 198 -1.75 -25.24 23.56
CA GLY A 198 -0.32 -25.03 23.75
C GLY A 198 0.58 -25.98 22.96
N SER A 199 0.02 -26.81 22.07
CA SER A 199 0.81 -27.66 21.19
C SER A 199 1.57 -26.81 20.16
N ARG A 200 2.81 -27.20 19.87
CA ARG A 200 3.67 -26.53 18.88
C ARG A 200 3.36 -27.01 17.47
N GLY A 201 3.58 -26.13 16.50
CA GLY A 201 3.40 -26.43 15.08
C GLY A 201 1.94 -26.54 14.65
N GLY A 202 1.74 -27.10 13.45
CA GLY A 202 0.45 -27.18 12.78
C GLY A 202 0.25 -26.07 11.75
N THR A 203 -0.95 -26.04 11.18
CA THR A 203 -1.33 -25.11 10.10
C THR A 203 -2.47 -24.22 10.58
N VAL A 204 -2.38 -22.93 10.28
CA VAL A 204 -3.48 -21.99 10.42
C VAL A 204 -3.93 -21.53 9.03
N SER A 205 -5.24 -21.56 8.79
CA SER A 205 -5.82 -21.04 7.56
C SER A 205 -6.30 -19.61 7.77
N ILE A 206 -5.79 -18.71 6.95
CA ILE A 206 -6.17 -17.29 6.93
C ILE A 206 -6.81 -16.99 5.58
N ALA A 207 -8.02 -16.45 5.61
CA ALA A 207 -8.73 -16.11 4.39
C ALA A 207 -8.23 -14.77 3.82
N ILE A 208 -7.90 -14.79 2.53
CA ILE A 208 -7.72 -13.61 1.67
C ILE A 208 -8.90 -13.51 0.70
N SER A 209 -9.28 -12.31 0.28
CA SER A 209 -10.52 -12.12 -0.50
C SER A 209 -10.33 -12.25 -2.01
N GLU A 210 -9.10 -12.17 -2.50
CA GLU A 210 -8.79 -12.28 -3.93
C GLU A 210 -7.54 -13.13 -4.16
N ILE A 211 -7.43 -13.64 -5.38
CA ILE A 211 -6.27 -14.39 -5.86
C ILE A 211 -5.07 -13.42 -5.98
N PRO A 212 -3.89 -13.77 -5.46
CA PRO A 212 -2.67 -13.00 -5.68
C PRO A 212 -2.39 -12.77 -7.17
N ASP A 213 -2.14 -11.51 -7.53
CA ASP A 213 -1.89 -11.07 -8.90
C ASP A 213 -0.43 -11.28 -9.34
N SER A 214 0.51 -11.15 -8.41
CA SER A 214 1.95 -11.25 -8.61
C SER A 214 2.67 -11.42 -7.28
N PHE A 215 3.82 -12.08 -7.28
CA PHE A 215 4.77 -12.11 -6.17
C PHE A 215 6.01 -11.23 -6.43
N ASN A 216 5.96 -10.40 -7.47
CA ASN A 216 6.93 -9.34 -7.70
C ASN A 216 6.63 -8.13 -6.81
N ILE A 217 7.55 -7.84 -5.88
CA ILE A 217 7.47 -6.74 -4.92
C ILE A 217 7.42 -5.33 -5.55
N PHE A 218 7.84 -5.17 -6.80
CA PHE A 218 7.84 -3.89 -7.52
C PHE A 218 6.62 -3.71 -8.45
N VAL A 219 5.82 -4.76 -8.67
CA VAL A 219 4.73 -4.74 -9.68
C VAL A 219 3.35 -4.92 -9.06
N THR A 220 3.21 -5.70 -7.99
CA THR A 220 1.90 -5.93 -7.38
C THR A 220 1.31 -4.65 -6.81
N ASN A 221 0.00 -4.47 -6.99
CA ASN A 221 -0.80 -3.44 -6.30
C ASN A 221 -1.94 -4.06 -5.49
N SER A 222 -1.93 -5.39 -5.33
CA SER A 222 -2.97 -6.12 -4.60
C SER A 222 -2.63 -6.18 -3.12
N ALA A 223 -3.53 -5.65 -2.28
CA ALA A 223 -3.42 -5.77 -0.84
C ALA A 223 -3.37 -7.24 -0.37
N TYR A 224 -3.94 -8.17 -1.14
CA TYR A 224 -3.97 -9.60 -0.84
C TYR A 224 -2.66 -10.29 -1.19
N SER A 225 -2.00 -9.90 -2.29
CA SER A 225 -0.63 -10.35 -2.60
C SER A 225 0.36 -9.82 -1.56
N ILE A 226 0.24 -8.54 -1.21
CA ILE A 226 1.09 -7.88 -0.20
C ILE A 226 0.96 -8.56 1.16
N ALA A 227 -0.24 -9.00 1.56
CA ALA A 227 -0.44 -9.73 2.81
C ALA A 227 0.38 -11.03 2.90
N ILE A 228 0.70 -11.66 1.77
CA ILE A 228 1.62 -12.82 1.74
C ILE A 228 3.07 -12.34 1.67
N ILE A 229 3.39 -11.41 0.77
CA ILE A 229 4.76 -10.91 0.52
C ILE A 229 5.41 -10.34 1.79
N GLU A 230 4.67 -9.61 2.62
CA GLU A 230 5.19 -9.04 3.88
C GLU A 230 5.63 -10.09 4.91
N ASN A 231 5.21 -11.35 4.75
CA ASN A 231 5.71 -12.45 5.57
C ASN A 231 7.02 -13.06 5.03
N LEU A 232 7.33 -12.81 3.76
CA LEU A 232 8.47 -13.38 3.06
C LEU A 232 9.67 -12.44 3.09
N TRP A 233 9.47 -11.13 3.13
CA TRP A 233 10.52 -10.11 3.01
C TRP A 233 10.74 -9.35 4.32
N SER A 234 11.96 -8.88 4.54
CA SER A 234 12.32 -7.99 5.65
C SER A 234 12.64 -6.58 5.13
N SER A 235 12.47 -5.59 5.98
CA SER A 235 12.75 -4.17 5.71
C SER A 235 13.65 -3.61 6.81
N LEU A 236 14.14 -2.37 6.69
CA LEU A 236 14.83 -1.73 7.82
C LEU A 236 13.89 -1.54 9.02
N TYR A 237 12.67 -1.11 8.72
CA TYR A 237 11.55 -0.99 9.64
C TYR A 237 10.31 -1.65 9.03
N SER A 238 9.44 -2.18 9.88
CA SER A 238 8.07 -2.55 9.51
C SER A 238 7.08 -1.62 10.21
N LEU A 239 5.84 -1.59 9.75
CA LEU A 239 4.77 -0.94 10.50
C LEU A 239 4.26 -1.88 11.60
N GLY A 240 4.20 -1.37 12.83
CA GLY A 240 3.52 -2.02 13.95
C GLY A 240 2.01 -2.13 13.71
N PRO A 241 1.28 -2.91 14.53
CA PRO A 241 -0.18 -3.01 14.44
C PRO A 241 -0.91 -1.67 14.59
N ASP A 242 -0.26 -0.69 15.23
CA ASP A 242 -0.70 0.68 15.44
C ASP A 242 -0.22 1.67 14.36
N LEU A 243 0.38 1.16 13.27
CA LEU A 243 1.02 1.93 12.19
C LEU A 243 2.21 2.78 12.65
N VAL A 244 2.79 2.49 13.81
CA VAL A 244 4.03 3.12 14.28
C VAL A 244 5.23 2.34 13.72
N PRO A 245 6.27 3.00 13.21
CA PRO A 245 7.48 2.30 12.77
C PRO A 245 8.07 1.42 13.88
N TYR A 246 8.31 0.15 13.55
CA TYR A 246 8.92 -0.84 14.40
C TYR A 246 10.21 -1.35 13.75
N PRO A 247 11.36 -1.35 14.44
CA PRO A 247 12.62 -1.81 13.85
C PRO A 247 12.54 -3.29 13.46
N ASP A 248 12.97 -3.63 12.24
CA ASP A 248 13.05 -5.00 11.75
C ASP A 248 14.51 -5.40 11.53
N LEU A 249 15.15 -4.96 10.44
CA LEU A 249 16.59 -5.15 10.25
C LEU A 249 17.45 -4.07 10.92
N ALA A 250 16.90 -2.90 11.24
CA ALA A 250 17.64 -1.82 11.91
C ALA A 250 17.72 -2.05 13.43
N GLU A 251 18.92 -1.94 14.01
CA GLU A 251 19.14 -1.98 15.47
C GLU A 251 19.26 -0.56 16.06
N SER A 252 19.62 0.41 15.24
CA SER A 252 19.81 1.81 15.63
C SER A 252 19.47 2.75 14.48
N LEU A 253 19.16 3.99 14.82
CA LEU A 253 18.95 5.07 13.86
C LEU A 253 19.53 6.37 14.44
N LEU A 254 20.47 6.94 13.71
CA LEU A 254 21.00 8.28 13.91
C LEU A 254 20.59 9.15 12.71
N VAL A 255 19.89 10.25 12.99
CA VAL A 255 19.47 11.25 12.00
C VAL A 255 20.26 12.53 12.27
N GLU A 256 20.93 13.05 11.25
CA GLU A 256 21.77 14.25 11.36
C GLU A 256 21.49 15.21 10.20
N THR A 257 21.43 16.51 10.51
CA THR A 257 21.49 17.61 9.54
C THR A 257 22.86 18.29 9.59
N HIS A 258 23.09 19.31 8.75
CA HIS A 258 24.29 20.14 8.85
C HIS A 258 24.44 20.83 10.23
N ALA A 259 23.32 21.13 10.90
CA ALA A 259 23.33 21.75 12.23
C ALA A 259 23.86 20.80 13.32
N ASP A 260 23.66 19.49 13.14
CA ASP A 260 24.13 18.45 14.07
C ASP A 260 25.56 18.01 13.74
N ASN A 261 25.92 17.96 12.45
CA ASN A 261 27.18 17.44 11.94
C ASN A 261 27.62 18.18 10.66
N ASP A 262 28.74 18.90 10.72
CA ASP A 262 29.27 19.72 9.62
C ASP A 262 29.74 18.92 8.39
N ALA A 263 29.86 17.59 8.52
CA ALA A 263 30.13 16.68 7.42
C ALA A 263 28.88 16.31 6.61
N VAL A 264 27.68 16.63 7.08
CA VAL A 264 26.43 16.58 6.30
C VAL A 264 26.33 17.91 5.54
N PRO A 265 26.12 17.94 4.21
CA PRO A 265 25.97 19.19 3.47
C PRO A 265 24.76 20.02 3.94
N GLU A 266 24.79 21.33 3.75
CA GLU A 266 23.67 22.22 4.08
C GLU A 266 22.43 21.84 3.25
N GLY A 267 21.27 21.73 3.91
CA GLY A 267 20.01 21.31 3.29
C GLY A 267 19.89 19.80 3.08
N HIS A 268 20.80 18.98 3.62
CA HIS A 268 20.74 17.52 3.54
C HIS A 268 20.36 16.90 4.88
N THR A 269 19.77 15.70 4.81
CA THR A 269 19.57 14.80 5.96
C THR A 269 20.37 13.52 5.76
N ARG A 270 21.14 13.11 6.77
CA ARG A 270 21.86 11.83 6.80
C ARG A 270 21.23 10.89 7.81
N PHE A 271 20.96 9.66 7.36
CA PHE A 271 20.51 8.55 8.17
C PHE A 271 21.64 7.52 8.29
N THR A 272 22.10 7.26 9.51
CA THR A 272 23.08 6.19 9.81
C THR A 272 22.41 5.14 10.66
N MET A 273 22.42 3.89 10.20
CA MET A 273 21.77 2.77 10.89
C MET A 273 22.72 1.58 11.02
N ASP A 274 22.66 0.91 12.17
CA ASP A 274 23.26 -0.42 12.33
C ASP A 274 22.23 -1.50 11.94
N VAL A 275 22.70 -2.53 11.23
CA VAL A 275 21.89 -3.65 10.73
C VAL A 275 22.17 -4.90 11.55
N VAL A 276 21.12 -5.67 11.86
CA VAL A 276 21.19 -6.94 12.58
C VAL A 276 22.30 -7.85 12.04
N GLN A 277 23.17 -8.32 12.93
CA GLN A 277 24.41 -9.00 12.52
C GLN A 277 24.26 -10.48 12.17
N ASN A 278 23.17 -11.11 12.61
CA ASN A 278 22.89 -12.54 12.39
C ASN A 278 21.78 -12.77 11.35
N ALA A 279 21.44 -11.76 10.55
CA ALA A 279 20.46 -11.90 9.49
C ALA A 279 21.04 -12.70 8.31
N THR A 280 20.22 -13.60 7.77
CA THR A 280 20.56 -14.41 6.60
C THR A 280 19.38 -14.47 5.65
N TRP A 281 19.68 -14.53 4.37
CA TRP A 281 18.74 -14.91 3.32
C TRP A 281 18.33 -16.38 3.47
N SER A 282 17.21 -16.76 2.84
CA SER A 282 16.66 -18.13 2.88
C SER A 282 17.60 -19.17 2.28
N ASP A 283 18.54 -18.76 1.40
CA ASP A 283 19.60 -19.60 0.85
C ASP A 283 20.84 -19.74 1.77
N GLY A 284 20.83 -19.08 2.94
CA GLY A 284 21.90 -19.08 3.93
C GLY A 284 22.99 -18.02 3.71
N THR A 285 22.92 -17.22 2.65
CA THR A 285 23.83 -16.09 2.44
C THR A 285 23.61 -15.04 3.53
N PRO A 286 24.67 -14.46 4.14
CA PRO A 286 24.50 -13.37 5.10
C PRO A 286 23.80 -12.16 4.48
N LEU A 287 22.81 -11.59 5.18
CA LEU A 287 22.21 -10.30 4.85
C LEU A 287 23.01 -9.21 5.53
N THR A 288 23.46 -8.21 4.77
CA THR A 288 24.39 -7.16 5.24
C THR A 288 23.91 -5.77 4.87
N ALA A 289 24.57 -4.74 5.42
CA ALA A 289 24.36 -3.36 5.02
C ALA A 289 24.66 -3.09 3.53
N ASP A 290 25.48 -3.93 2.88
CA ASP A 290 25.70 -3.87 1.43
C ASP A 290 24.43 -4.19 0.64
N ASP A 291 23.57 -5.11 1.13
CA ASP A 291 22.28 -5.41 0.50
C ASP A 291 21.31 -4.24 0.64
N VAL A 292 21.32 -3.56 1.80
CA VAL A 292 20.50 -2.37 2.03
C VAL A 292 20.90 -1.23 1.09
N ALA A 293 22.20 -0.89 1.04
CA ALA A 293 22.70 0.14 0.13
C ALA A 293 22.46 -0.21 -1.34
N PHE A 294 22.64 -1.49 -1.69
CA PHE A 294 22.34 -1.99 -3.03
C PHE A 294 20.86 -1.86 -3.37
N THR A 295 19.94 -2.18 -2.44
CA THR A 295 18.48 -2.07 -2.66
C THR A 295 18.09 -0.65 -3.09
N GLN A 296 18.57 0.35 -2.35
CA GLN A 296 18.29 1.76 -2.63
C GLN A 296 18.89 2.21 -3.98
N THR A 297 20.10 1.72 -4.29
CA THR A 297 20.73 1.95 -5.59
C THR A 297 19.94 1.29 -6.73
N TYR A 298 19.50 0.06 -6.54
CA TYR A 298 18.73 -0.70 -7.53
C TYR A 298 17.40 -0.01 -7.84
N ILE A 299 16.68 0.48 -6.82
CA ILE A 299 15.44 1.24 -7.02
C ILE A 299 15.68 2.46 -7.93
N ILE A 300 16.72 3.25 -7.67
CA ILE A 300 17.05 4.42 -8.51
C ILE A 300 17.43 4.01 -9.94
N GLU A 301 18.35 3.05 -10.09
CA GLU A 301 18.86 2.63 -11.39
C GLU A 301 17.78 1.95 -12.26
N THR A 302 16.81 1.28 -11.63
CA THR A 302 15.65 0.70 -12.35
C THR A 302 14.63 1.75 -12.80
N GLY A 303 14.73 2.99 -12.32
CA GLY A 303 13.84 4.08 -12.72
C GLY A 303 13.86 4.37 -14.22
N VAL A 304 15.04 4.26 -14.88
CA VAL A 304 15.13 4.43 -16.35
C VAL A 304 14.43 3.30 -17.13
N TYR A 305 14.17 2.18 -16.47
CA TYR A 305 13.41 1.04 -16.98
C TYR A 305 11.94 1.05 -16.54
N GLY A 306 11.49 2.14 -15.90
CA GLY A 306 10.10 2.36 -15.52
C GLY A 306 9.67 1.77 -14.19
N ASN A 307 10.61 1.44 -13.29
CA ASN A 307 10.25 1.00 -11.93
C ASN A 307 9.56 2.15 -11.17
N PRO A 308 8.29 2.00 -10.74
CA PRO A 308 7.58 3.05 -10.03
C PRO A 308 8.21 3.38 -8.68
N ALA A 309 8.90 2.44 -8.02
CA ALA A 309 9.56 2.68 -6.73
C ALA A 309 10.64 3.79 -6.82
N ALA A 310 11.20 4.03 -8.01
CA ALA A 310 12.16 5.11 -8.22
C ALA A 310 11.55 6.50 -8.02
N LEU A 311 10.23 6.64 -8.17
CA LEU A 311 9.52 7.91 -7.98
C LEU A 311 9.55 8.40 -6.54
N ASP A 312 9.72 7.50 -5.57
CA ASP A 312 9.76 7.84 -4.14
C ASP A 312 11.17 8.20 -3.64
N GLN A 313 12.20 8.00 -4.47
CA GLN A 313 13.62 8.15 -4.12
C GLN A 313 14.30 9.40 -4.72
N PHE A 314 13.54 10.40 -5.16
CA PHE A 314 14.05 11.54 -5.95
C PHE A 314 15.12 12.40 -5.25
N ASP A 315 15.12 12.45 -3.92
CA ASP A 315 16.07 13.24 -3.12
C ASP A 315 17.27 12.42 -2.60
N LEU A 316 17.28 11.10 -2.79
CA LEU A 316 18.38 10.25 -2.30
C LEU A 316 19.63 10.49 -3.16
N VAL A 317 20.70 10.98 -2.53
CA VAL A 317 21.97 11.32 -3.21
C VAL A 317 23.12 10.38 -2.87
N ALA A 318 23.03 9.61 -1.79
CA ALA A 318 23.99 8.56 -1.49
C ALA A 318 23.38 7.42 -0.69
N ALA A 319 23.76 6.19 -1.04
CA ALA A 319 23.50 4.98 -0.27
C ALA A 319 24.77 4.12 -0.25
N TYR A 320 25.35 3.88 0.92
CA TYR A 320 26.58 3.10 1.03
C TYR A 320 26.73 2.41 2.38
N ALA A 321 27.54 1.35 2.41
CA ALA A 321 27.84 0.57 3.61
C ALA A 321 29.30 0.81 4.04
N PRO A 322 29.60 1.69 5.03
CA PRO A 322 30.95 1.83 5.55
C PRO A 322 31.47 0.57 6.27
N SER A 323 30.59 -0.37 6.65
CA SER A 323 30.93 -1.69 7.16
C SER A 323 29.79 -2.68 6.86
N PRO A 324 30.00 -4.01 7.00
CA PRO A 324 28.96 -5.00 6.74
C PRO A 324 27.67 -4.84 7.56
N TYR A 325 27.71 -4.08 8.66
CA TYR A 325 26.58 -3.91 9.58
C TYR A 325 26.19 -2.46 9.79
N ARG A 326 26.71 -1.53 8.98
CA ARG A 326 26.35 -0.12 9.05
C ARG A 326 26.06 0.40 7.66
N VAL A 327 24.88 1.00 7.50
CA VAL A 327 24.44 1.67 6.28
C VAL A 327 24.32 3.17 6.53
N VAL A 328 24.64 3.95 5.51
CA VAL A 328 24.43 5.40 5.47
C VAL A 328 23.61 5.74 4.24
N LEU A 329 22.50 6.43 4.46
CA LEU A 329 21.65 7.01 3.42
C LEU A 329 21.68 8.54 3.58
N GLU A 330 21.78 9.27 2.48
CA GLU A 330 21.80 10.73 2.49
C GLU A 330 20.83 11.29 1.46
N TYR A 331 19.94 12.17 1.91
CA TYR A 331 18.98 12.88 1.09
C TYR A 331 19.38 14.35 0.95
N ASN A 332 19.19 14.93 -0.23
CA ASN A 332 19.44 16.35 -0.51
C ASN A 332 18.26 17.26 -0.09
N SER A 333 17.56 16.86 0.95
CA SER A 333 16.47 17.62 1.56
C SER A 333 16.45 17.42 3.07
N GLU A 334 15.93 18.43 3.77
CA GLU A 334 15.57 18.37 5.19
C GLU A 334 14.07 18.10 5.27
N SER A 335 13.69 16.86 5.60
CA SER A 335 12.29 16.44 5.68
C SER A 335 12.11 15.22 6.58
N TYR A 336 11.09 15.27 7.43
CA TYR A 336 10.57 14.14 8.20
C TYR A 336 10.18 12.97 7.29
N TRP A 337 9.71 13.28 6.08
CA TRP A 337 9.24 12.32 5.08
C TRP A 337 10.37 11.55 4.39
N ASN A 338 11.64 11.90 4.63
CA ASN A 338 12.76 11.12 4.11
C ASN A 338 12.88 9.74 4.78
N PHE A 339 12.47 9.62 6.05
CA PHE A 339 12.49 8.34 6.77
C PHE A 339 11.61 7.25 6.10
N PRO A 340 10.30 7.46 5.89
CA PRO A 340 9.43 6.41 5.32
C PRO A 340 9.83 5.97 3.91
N ARG A 341 10.52 6.83 3.13
CA ARG A 341 10.96 6.53 1.75
C ARG A 341 11.86 5.30 1.64
N PHE A 342 12.73 5.06 2.62
CA PHE A 342 13.62 3.89 2.62
C PHE A 342 13.25 2.87 3.70
N ALA A 343 12.57 3.31 4.77
CA ALA A 343 12.42 2.50 5.98
C ALA A 343 11.60 1.23 5.74
N TYR A 344 10.59 1.33 4.87
CA TYR A 344 9.63 0.26 4.60
C TYR A 344 9.89 -0.49 3.29
N ASP A 345 10.91 -0.11 2.53
CA ASP A 345 11.33 -0.85 1.34
C ASP A 345 11.74 -2.26 1.75
N PHE A 346 11.28 -3.27 1.01
CA PHE A 346 11.80 -4.61 1.15
C PHE A 346 13.26 -4.64 0.69
N ILE A 347 14.14 -5.14 1.55
CA ILE A 347 15.55 -5.30 1.18
C ILE A 347 15.67 -6.46 0.20
N ILE A 348 16.42 -6.26 -0.89
CA ILE A 348 16.66 -7.27 -1.92
C ILE A 348 18.06 -7.89 -1.80
N PRO A 349 18.22 -9.20 -2.11
CA PRO A 349 19.51 -9.87 -2.09
C PRO A 349 20.38 -9.37 -3.25
N LYS A 350 21.48 -8.68 -2.91
CA LYS A 350 22.42 -8.15 -3.91
C LYS A 350 22.93 -9.22 -4.86
N HIS A 351 23.19 -10.44 -4.35
CA HIS A 351 23.71 -11.54 -5.18
C HIS A 351 22.69 -12.08 -6.19
N ILE A 352 21.40 -11.81 -6.03
CA ILE A 352 20.34 -12.26 -6.95
C ILE A 352 19.94 -11.16 -7.94
N PHE A 353 19.92 -9.91 -7.49
CA PHE A 353 19.45 -8.77 -8.30
C PHE A 353 20.58 -8.05 -9.05
N ASN A 354 21.82 -8.51 -8.93
CA ASN A 354 22.97 -7.90 -9.60
C ASN A 354 22.84 -7.89 -11.14
N ASP A 355 23.50 -6.94 -11.78
CA ASP A 355 23.46 -6.70 -13.23
C ASP A 355 24.47 -7.53 -14.06
N ILE A 356 25.13 -8.52 -13.46
CA ILE A 356 26.13 -9.37 -14.13
C ILE A 356 25.52 -10.71 -14.53
N ASP A 357 24.92 -11.39 -13.57
CA ASP A 357 24.33 -12.73 -13.72
C ASP A 357 23.01 -12.92 -12.97
N GLY A 358 22.49 -11.84 -12.38
CA GLY A 358 21.21 -11.82 -11.68
C GLY A 358 20.04 -11.35 -12.54
N ILE A 359 18.98 -10.89 -11.88
CA ILE A 359 17.78 -10.31 -12.52
C ILE A 359 18.13 -9.06 -13.34
N GLY A 360 19.17 -8.33 -12.94
CA GLY A 360 19.59 -7.08 -13.57
C GLY A 360 18.57 -5.95 -13.42
N TYR A 361 18.93 -4.76 -13.92
CA TYR A 361 18.07 -3.60 -13.80
C TYR A 361 16.88 -3.62 -14.78
N ASP A 362 16.99 -4.27 -15.94
CA ASP A 362 15.91 -4.35 -16.92
C ASP A 362 14.90 -5.47 -16.62
N GLY A 363 15.31 -6.52 -15.90
CA GLY A 363 14.47 -7.64 -15.49
C GLY A 363 13.51 -7.38 -14.32
N TRP A 364 13.57 -6.19 -13.70
CA TRP A 364 12.80 -5.85 -12.48
C TRP A 364 11.29 -6.10 -12.63
N SER A 365 10.73 -5.85 -13.82
CA SER A 365 9.28 -5.93 -14.08
C SER A 365 8.80 -7.32 -14.47
N THR A 366 9.71 -8.18 -14.94
CA THR A 366 9.37 -9.54 -15.41
C THR A 366 9.67 -10.62 -14.37
N TRP A 367 10.57 -10.35 -13.43
CA TRP A 367 10.80 -11.23 -12.28
C TRP A 367 9.47 -11.47 -11.56
N ASN A 368 9.02 -12.72 -11.43
CA ASN A 368 7.80 -13.03 -10.70
C ASN A 368 7.99 -14.40 -10.02
N PRO A 369 8.63 -14.39 -8.83
CA PRO A 369 8.95 -15.64 -8.13
C PRO A 369 7.63 -16.36 -7.79
N VAL A 370 7.70 -17.64 -7.42
CA VAL A 370 6.52 -18.51 -7.16
C VAL A 370 5.76 -18.90 -8.43
N PHE A 371 5.28 -17.93 -9.22
CA PHE A 371 4.55 -18.22 -10.46
C PHE A 371 5.47 -18.60 -11.62
N ASP A 372 6.71 -18.13 -11.61
CA ASP A 372 7.80 -18.70 -12.41
C ASP A 372 8.79 -19.41 -11.50
N TYR A 373 8.88 -20.74 -11.64
CA TYR A 373 9.77 -21.57 -10.83
C TYR A 373 11.25 -21.48 -11.25
N LEU A 374 11.52 -20.92 -12.44
CA LEU A 374 12.89 -20.68 -12.91
C LEU A 374 13.47 -19.41 -12.30
N GLU A 375 12.62 -18.48 -11.87
CA GLU A 375 13.02 -17.24 -11.23
C GLU A 375 13.45 -17.51 -9.77
N PRO A 376 14.56 -16.91 -9.31
CA PRO A 376 15.05 -17.11 -7.96
C PRO A 376 14.07 -16.50 -6.93
N HIS A 377 13.78 -17.28 -5.90
CA HIS A 377 12.95 -16.86 -4.76
C HIS A 377 13.76 -16.95 -3.46
N VAL A 378 14.64 -15.95 -3.26
CA VAL A 378 15.49 -15.83 -2.07
C VAL A 378 15.01 -14.63 -1.26
N THR A 379 14.58 -14.86 -0.03
CA THR A 379 13.94 -13.85 0.83
C THR A 379 14.49 -13.94 2.26
N SER A 380 14.15 -13.00 3.13
CA SER A 380 14.75 -12.87 4.48
C SER A 380 13.75 -12.90 5.64
N GLY A 381 12.45 -12.91 5.33
CA GLY A 381 11.37 -12.78 6.31
C GLY A 381 11.16 -14.01 7.20
N PRO A 382 10.21 -13.91 8.14
CA PRO A 382 9.87 -14.97 9.10
C PRO A 382 9.28 -16.23 8.47
N PHE A 383 8.84 -16.17 7.22
CA PHE A 383 8.29 -17.31 6.48
C PHE A 383 8.96 -17.45 5.11
N ILE A 384 8.95 -18.67 4.59
CA ILE A 384 9.27 -19.01 3.21
C ILE A 384 8.03 -19.56 2.52
N PHE A 385 7.90 -19.31 1.22
CA PHE A 385 6.81 -19.87 0.43
C PHE A 385 7.08 -21.36 0.15
N THR A 386 6.08 -22.22 0.39
CA THR A 386 6.26 -23.68 0.29
C THR A 386 5.39 -24.37 -0.74
N ASP A 387 4.14 -23.94 -0.93
CA ASP A 387 3.22 -24.61 -1.85
C ASP A 387 2.07 -23.69 -2.26
N PHE A 388 1.39 -24.00 -3.37
CA PHE A 388 0.16 -23.32 -3.76
C PHE A 388 -0.67 -24.11 -4.74
N GLU A 389 -1.97 -23.84 -4.71
CA GLU A 389 -2.92 -24.21 -5.75
C GLU A 389 -3.73 -22.97 -6.11
N ILE A 390 -3.62 -22.52 -7.38
CA ILE A 390 -4.19 -21.25 -7.84
C ILE A 390 -5.70 -21.23 -7.59
N GLY A 391 -6.15 -20.23 -6.84
CA GLY A 391 -7.57 -20.07 -6.49
C GLY A 391 -8.02 -20.93 -5.31
N GLU A 392 -7.15 -21.79 -4.75
CA GLU A 392 -7.44 -22.61 -3.58
C GLU A 392 -6.61 -22.18 -2.36
N PHE A 393 -5.29 -22.26 -2.41
CA PHE A 393 -4.42 -21.91 -1.28
C PHE A 393 -3.02 -21.43 -1.70
N TYR A 394 -2.38 -20.71 -0.77
CA TYR A 394 -0.99 -20.25 -0.85
C TYR A 394 -0.36 -20.52 0.51
N GLU A 395 0.60 -21.44 0.57
CA GLU A 395 1.21 -21.91 1.79
C GLU A 395 2.56 -21.23 2.02
N ILE A 396 2.72 -20.71 3.24
CA ILE A 396 3.99 -20.21 3.76
C ILE A 396 4.34 -20.99 5.04
N SER A 397 5.61 -21.36 5.18
CA SER A 397 6.13 -22.12 6.31
C SER A 397 7.18 -21.30 7.07
N ALA A 398 7.32 -21.55 8.37
CA ALA A 398 8.27 -20.81 9.19
C ALA A 398 9.71 -20.92 8.65
N ASN A 399 10.35 -19.78 8.45
CA ASN A 399 11.75 -19.69 8.06
C ASN A 399 12.63 -19.87 9.31
N THR A 400 13.24 -21.04 9.45
CA THR A 400 14.13 -21.31 10.59
C THR A 400 15.42 -20.50 10.54
N ASN A 401 15.82 -19.97 9.38
CA ASN A 401 16.97 -19.08 9.23
C ASN A 401 16.65 -17.61 9.54
N PHE A 402 15.41 -17.27 9.90
CA PHE A 402 15.03 -15.91 10.25
C PHE A 402 15.83 -15.42 11.47
N ALA A 403 16.31 -14.17 11.43
CA ALA A 403 17.22 -13.61 12.43
C ALA A 403 16.66 -13.69 13.87
N TYR A 404 15.34 -13.59 14.00
CA TYR A 404 14.63 -13.65 15.28
C TYR A 404 13.92 -14.98 15.53
N PHE A 405 14.23 -16.04 14.76
CA PHE A 405 13.64 -17.35 14.98
C PHE A 405 14.00 -17.86 16.39
N PRO A 406 13.02 -18.31 17.22
CA PRO A 406 13.29 -18.57 18.63
C PRO A 406 14.25 -19.74 18.84
N GLN A 407 15.41 -19.48 19.45
CA GLN A 407 16.44 -20.50 19.74
C GLN A 407 15.93 -21.67 20.60
N SER A 408 14.83 -21.47 21.35
CA SER A 408 14.18 -22.54 22.12
C SER A 408 13.63 -23.67 21.24
N TYR A 409 13.38 -23.43 19.95
CA TYR A 409 12.96 -24.48 19.00
C TYR A 409 14.09 -25.44 18.64
N TYR A 410 15.34 -24.98 18.55
CA TYR A 410 16.49 -25.86 18.31
C TYR A 410 16.83 -26.75 19.52
N ASN A 411 16.40 -26.34 20.72
CA ASN A 411 16.74 -27.01 21.98
C ASN A 411 15.61 -27.91 22.53
N SER A 412 14.50 -28.05 21.80
CA SER A 412 13.40 -28.95 22.19
C SER A 412 13.70 -30.37 21.69
N PRO A 413 13.77 -31.39 22.58
CA PRO A 413 13.84 -32.78 22.16
C PRO A 413 12.44 -33.24 21.75
N GLU A 414 12.01 -32.88 20.54
CA GLU A 414 10.91 -33.57 19.88
C GLU A 414 11.47 -34.37 18.71
N GLU A 415 11.11 -35.65 18.68
CA GLU A 415 11.48 -36.63 17.65
C GLU A 415 11.17 -36.07 16.25
N HIS A 416 12.17 -35.57 15.56
CA HIS A 416 12.14 -35.52 14.11
C HIS A 416 12.11 -36.97 13.62
N ASP A 417 10.92 -37.48 13.30
CA ASP A 417 10.77 -38.68 12.47
C ASP A 417 11.07 -38.26 11.02
N PRO A 418 12.22 -38.66 10.43
CA PRO A 418 12.50 -38.40 9.04
C PRO A 418 11.99 -39.60 8.24
N SER A 419 10.68 -39.69 8.03
CA SER A 419 10.08 -40.52 6.98
C SER A 419 8.66 -39.99 6.72
N THR A 420 8.24 -39.68 5.49
CA THR A 420 8.40 -40.46 4.27
C THR A 420 8.59 -39.57 3.04
N SER A 421 9.75 -39.71 2.40
CA SER A 421 9.90 -39.52 0.96
C SER A 421 9.03 -40.55 0.23
N ALA A 422 7.93 -40.10 -0.37
CA ALA A 422 7.20 -40.88 -1.36
C ALA A 422 7.80 -40.60 -2.74
N THR A 423 8.36 -41.63 -3.34
CA THR A 423 8.77 -41.67 -4.75
C THR A 423 7.59 -41.25 -5.64
N PRO A 424 7.77 -40.35 -6.64
CA PRO A 424 6.73 -40.11 -7.63
C PRO A 424 6.55 -41.38 -8.46
N GLY A 425 5.35 -41.98 -8.37
CA GLY A 425 4.92 -42.98 -9.33
C GLY A 425 4.69 -42.30 -10.68
N ASN A 426 5.23 -42.89 -11.74
CA ASN A 426 5.00 -42.47 -13.12
C ASN A 426 3.50 -42.41 -13.43
N ASP A 427 2.98 -41.21 -13.69
CA ASP A 427 1.76 -41.00 -14.47
C ASP A 427 2.05 -39.94 -15.55
N PRO A 428 1.41 -40.00 -16.73
CA PRO A 428 1.91 -39.37 -17.93
C PRO A 428 1.68 -37.86 -17.92
N ASP A 429 2.80 -37.14 -18.05
CA ASP A 429 2.98 -35.80 -18.62
C ASP A 429 1.72 -35.17 -19.25
N LEU A 430 1.11 -34.24 -18.51
CA LEU A 430 0.17 -33.26 -19.04
C LEU A 430 0.88 -31.91 -19.09
N SER A 431 1.66 -31.69 -20.15
CA SER A 431 2.23 -30.37 -20.45
C SER A 431 1.12 -29.41 -20.87
N ASN A 432 0.52 -28.73 -19.89
CA ASN A 432 -0.29 -27.55 -20.12
C ASN A 432 0.62 -26.33 -20.08
N SER A 433 1.15 -25.94 -21.24
CA SER A 433 1.75 -24.62 -21.40
C SER A 433 0.65 -23.57 -21.37
N ILE A 434 0.53 -22.82 -20.27
CA ILE A 434 -0.27 -21.59 -20.23
C ILE A 434 0.68 -20.44 -20.53
N THR A 435 0.60 -19.90 -21.75
CA THR A 435 1.32 -18.67 -22.10
C THR A 435 0.48 -17.49 -21.65
N LEU A 436 0.83 -16.89 -20.51
CA LEU A 436 0.27 -15.61 -20.09
C LEU A 436 0.96 -14.51 -20.92
N VAL A 437 0.24 -13.90 -21.86
CA VAL A 437 0.71 -12.69 -22.55
C VAL A 437 0.07 -11.50 -21.85
N SER A 438 0.74 -10.97 -20.83
CA SER A 438 0.39 -9.68 -20.23
C SER A 438 1.15 -8.58 -20.97
N SER A 439 0.45 -7.79 -21.80
CA SER A 439 1.00 -6.52 -22.28
C SER A 439 0.65 -5.44 -21.26
N ALA A 440 1.59 -5.12 -20.36
CA ALA A 440 1.50 -3.95 -19.51
C ALA A 440 1.93 -2.72 -20.33
N ILE A 441 1.02 -1.79 -20.57
CA ILE A 441 1.38 -0.44 -21.02
C ILE A 441 1.32 0.42 -19.78
N ALA A 442 2.49 0.86 -19.31
CA ALA A 442 2.60 1.83 -18.24
C ALA A 442 1.92 3.13 -18.69
N GLY A 443 0.84 3.49 -17.99
CA GLY A 443 0.07 4.70 -18.20
C GLY A 443 -1.10 4.67 -17.23
N ALA A 444 -1.21 5.73 -16.42
CA ALA A 444 -2.21 5.92 -15.37
C ALA A 444 -3.57 5.27 -15.71
N ALA A 445 -4.01 4.39 -14.81
CA ALA A 445 -5.31 3.71 -14.82
C ALA A 445 -5.76 3.16 -16.18
N THR A 446 -5.42 1.89 -16.49
CA THR A 446 -6.09 1.18 -17.59
C THR A 446 -6.63 -0.19 -17.18
N VAL A 447 -7.89 -0.40 -17.56
CA VAL A 447 -8.67 -1.62 -17.47
C VAL A 447 -7.91 -2.81 -18.07
N VAL A 448 -7.68 -3.86 -17.27
CA VAL A 448 -7.25 -5.16 -17.77
C VAL A 448 -8.47 -5.87 -18.38
N ILE A 449 -8.57 -5.88 -19.71
CA ILE A 449 -9.48 -6.79 -20.42
C ILE A 449 -8.80 -8.16 -20.47
N ILE A 450 -9.21 -9.08 -19.59
CA ILE A 450 -8.80 -10.48 -19.66
C ILE A 450 -9.57 -11.14 -20.81
N VAL A 451 -8.94 -11.24 -21.99
CA VAL A 451 -9.43 -12.11 -23.06
C VAL A 451 -8.87 -13.51 -22.81
N MET A 452 -9.68 -14.37 -22.18
CA MET A 452 -9.34 -15.80 -22.10
C MET A 452 -9.52 -16.45 -23.48
N VAL A 453 -8.42 -16.67 -24.20
CA VAL A 453 -8.41 -17.55 -25.37
C VAL A 453 -8.02 -18.95 -24.89
N VAL A 454 -9.00 -19.85 -24.77
CA VAL A 454 -8.73 -21.27 -24.53
C VAL A 454 -8.50 -21.95 -25.88
N GLU A 455 -7.25 -22.08 -26.30
CA GLU A 455 -6.89 -22.96 -27.42
C GLU A 455 -6.73 -24.40 -26.93
N ILE A 456 -7.77 -25.22 -27.13
CA ILE A 456 -7.70 -26.66 -26.87
C ILE A 456 -7.01 -27.35 -28.05
N LEU A 457 -5.70 -27.53 -28.00
CA LEU A 457 -4.97 -28.36 -28.96
C LEU A 457 -5.08 -29.84 -28.58
N ARG A 458 -5.98 -30.55 -29.28
CA ARG A 458 -6.18 -31.99 -29.09
C ARG A 458 -5.14 -32.78 -29.89
N HIS A 459 -4.01 -33.16 -29.28
CA HIS A 459 -3.07 -34.08 -29.91
C HIS A 459 -3.63 -35.51 -29.94
N LYS A 460 -4.08 -35.93 -31.14
CA LYS A 460 -4.55 -37.28 -31.41
C LYS A 460 -3.33 -38.21 -31.52
N HIS A 461 -3.03 -38.97 -30.47
CA HIS A 461 -2.04 -40.05 -30.55
C HIS A 461 -2.61 -41.17 -31.42
N GLY A 462 -2.19 -41.21 -32.69
CA GLY A 462 -2.37 -42.35 -33.57
C GLY A 462 -1.29 -43.38 -33.26
N GLY A 463 -1.67 -44.48 -32.60
CA GLY A 463 -0.80 -45.67 -32.55
C GLY A 463 -0.82 -46.40 -33.89
N GLN A 464 0.33 -46.94 -34.30
CA GLN A 464 0.43 -48.23 -35.00
C GLN A 464 1.82 -48.85 -34.75
N ASN A 465 1.76 -50.16 -34.47
CA ASN A 465 2.75 -51.26 -34.54
C ASN A 465 4.16 -50.97 -35.05
#